data_AF-A0A2V8BJ92-F1
#
_entry.id   AF-A0A2V8BJ92-F1
#
_cell.length_a   1.000
_cell.length_b   1.000
_cell.length_c   1.000
_cell.angle_alpha   90.00
_cell.angle_beta   90.00
_cell.angle_gamma   90.00
#
_symmetry.space_group_name_H-M   'P 1'
#
loop_
_entity.id
_entity.type
_entity.pdbx_description
1 polymer ?
#
loop_
_entity_poly.entity_id
_entity_poly.type
_entity_poly.pdbx_seq_one_letter_code
_entity_poly.pdbx_strand_id
1 'polypeptide(L)'
;MPRTRMMRLLAGVCAGVLIAVAALAQFGGPRGPFHERPNIPYDGRFTFVRLKYTTAPGGYWYGGWPAWGHGYPLAEQNLMRIMNEVSFLNPYVDEINALTLDDPELFRYPIAYIIEVDWWAMTDSEAAALRAYIEKGGFVIVDDFKPRRFRGGFGDGFGSGWDVFEADMKRALPSARFVDLDASHPIFHSFFEIDRLDIIPQAYIAGRPIFRGLFEDN
;
A
#
# COMPACT_ATOMS: atom_id res chain seq x y z
N MET A 1 14.30 37.12 42.80
CA MET A 1 14.82 35.78 42.40
C MET A 1 13.77 34.68 42.12
N PRO A 2 12.46 34.73 42.48
CA PRO A 2 11.54 33.61 42.22
C PRO A 2 10.99 33.54 40.78
N ARG A 3 10.85 34.68 40.09
CA ARG A 3 10.33 34.77 38.71
C ARG A 3 11.16 34.00 37.68
N THR A 4 12.48 34.04 37.80
CA THR A 4 13.40 33.39 36.85
C THR A 4 13.40 31.86 36.98
N ARG A 5 13.15 31.34 38.19
CA ARG A 5 12.97 29.89 38.42
C ARG A 5 11.64 29.40 37.85
N MET A 6 10.56 30.15 38.07
CA MET A 6 9.24 29.83 37.52
C MET A 6 9.25 29.80 35.98
N MET A 7 9.92 30.77 35.35
CA MET A 7 9.98 30.88 33.89
C MET A 7 10.81 29.76 33.24
N ARG A 8 11.88 29.30 33.91
CA ARG A 8 12.66 28.12 33.47
C ARG A 8 11.89 26.82 33.63
N LEU A 9 11.06 26.71 34.67
CA LEU A 9 10.21 25.55 34.91
C LEU A 9 9.11 25.44 33.84
N LEU A 10 8.46 26.56 33.52
CA LEU A 10 7.45 26.63 32.45
C LEU A 10 8.04 26.32 31.07
N ALA A 11 9.22 26.87 30.75
CA ALA A 11 9.91 26.57 29.49
C ALA A 11 10.28 25.08 29.37
N GLY A 12 10.72 24.46 30.46
CA GLY A 12 11.02 23.02 30.49
C GLY A 12 9.79 22.14 30.31
N VAL A 13 8.65 22.51 30.90
CA VAL A 13 7.38 21.80 30.72
C VAL A 13 6.88 21.94 29.28
N CYS A 14 6.90 23.15 28.69
CA CYS A 14 6.49 23.35 27.31
C CYS A 14 7.38 22.58 26.32
N ALA A 15 8.70 22.57 26.53
CA ALA A 15 9.62 21.77 25.71
C ALA A 15 9.35 20.27 25.86
N GLY A 16 9.11 19.79 27.08
CA GLY A 16 8.76 18.39 27.34
C GLY A 16 7.44 17.96 26.68
N VAL A 17 6.42 18.81 26.73
CA VAL A 17 5.14 18.57 26.05
C VAL A 17 5.31 18.55 24.53
N LEU A 18 6.08 19.49 23.95
CA LEU A 18 6.33 19.52 22.51
C LEU A 18 7.10 18.28 22.03
N ILE A 19 8.09 17.81 22.80
CA ILE A 19 8.83 16.58 22.51
C ILE A 19 7.91 15.36 22.62
N ALA A 20 7.06 15.30 23.64
CA ALA A 20 6.10 14.20 23.82
C ALA A 20 5.05 14.16 22.70
N VAL A 21 4.54 15.32 22.27
CA VAL A 21 3.59 15.45 21.16
C VAL A 21 4.25 15.06 19.83
N ALA A 22 5.47 15.50 19.57
CA ALA A 22 6.22 15.11 18.38
C ALA A 22 6.52 13.61 18.35
N ALA A 23 6.91 13.03 19.49
CA ALA A 23 7.13 11.59 19.61
C ALA A 23 5.82 10.79 19.45
N LEU A 24 4.70 11.27 20.00
CA LEU A 24 3.39 10.65 19.80
C LEU A 24 2.90 10.79 18.35
N ALA A 25 3.19 11.89 17.66
CA ALA A 25 2.87 12.06 16.24
C ALA A 25 3.72 11.15 15.33
N GLN A 26 4.97 10.88 15.71
CA GLN A 26 5.89 10.01 14.96
C GLN A 26 5.66 8.51 15.20
N PHE A 27 5.13 8.13 16.37
CA PHE A 27 4.95 6.73 16.79
C PHE A 27 3.50 6.36 17.17
N GLY A 28 2.53 7.22 16.86
CA GLY A 28 1.12 7.12 17.25
C GLY A 28 0.22 6.56 16.16
N GLY A 29 0.73 5.64 15.33
CA GLY A 29 -0.13 4.77 14.53
C GLY A 29 -1.06 3.94 15.43
N PRO A 30 -2.16 3.40 14.88
CA PRO A 30 -3.21 2.74 15.67
C PRO A 30 -2.64 1.69 16.64
N ARG A 31 -2.88 1.89 17.95
CA ARG A 31 -2.46 0.98 19.04
C ARG A 31 -3.58 0.02 19.48
N GLY A 32 -4.50 -0.30 18.58
CA GLY A 32 -5.71 -1.10 18.85
C GLY A 32 -5.88 -2.25 17.85
N PRO A 33 -6.92 -3.08 18.01
CA PRO A 33 -7.19 -4.17 17.06
C PRO A 33 -7.44 -3.61 15.65
N PHE A 34 -7.16 -4.44 14.63
CA PHE A 34 -7.49 -4.10 13.25
C PHE A 34 -9.00 -4.04 13.09
N HIS A 35 -9.50 -2.98 12.45
CA HIS A 35 -10.91 -2.85 12.12
C HIS A 35 -11.03 -2.52 10.64
N GLU A 36 -11.57 -3.48 9.89
CA GLU A 36 -11.99 -3.23 8.51
C GLU A 36 -13.21 -2.29 8.54
N ARG A 37 -13.22 -1.29 7.65
CA ARG A 37 -14.38 -0.39 7.50
C ARG A 37 -15.37 -1.01 6.53
N PRO A 38 -16.69 -0.76 6.69
CA PRO A 38 -17.68 -1.25 5.75
C PRO A 38 -17.44 -0.65 4.36
N ASN A 39 -17.63 -1.48 3.33
CA ASN A 39 -17.64 -1.02 1.95
C ASN A 39 -18.86 -0.14 1.68
N ILE A 40 -18.69 0.85 0.81
CA ILE A 40 -19.76 1.72 0.35
C ILE A 40 -20.42 1.16 -0.91
N PRO A 41 -21.73 1.43 -1.12
CA PRO A 41 -22.41 1.08 -2.37
C PRO A 41 -21.76 1.75 -3.58
N TYR A 42 -21.68 1.02 -4.68
CA TYR A 42 -21.20 1.56 -5.95
C TYR A 42 -22.19 2.56 -6.55
N ASP A 43 -21.76 3.80 -6.77
CA ASP A 43 -22.55 4.89 -7.38
C ASP A 43 -21.93 5.43 -8.69
N GLY A 44 -20.84 4.81 -9.18
CA GLY A 44 -20.12 5.21 -10.38
C GLY A 44 -18.99 6.20 -10.16
N ARG A 45 -18.81 6.75 -8.95
CA ARG A 45 -17.64 7.57 -8.63
C ARG A 45 -16.38 6.70 -8.52
N PHE A 46 -15.22 7.34 -8.68
CA PHE A 46 -13.95 6.66 -8.44
C PHE A 46 -13.82 6.30 -6.96
N THR A 47 -13.68 5.01 -6.69
CA THR A 47 -13.38 4.49 -5.35
C THR A 47 -12.06 3.73 -5.45
N PHE A 48 -11.10 4.11 -4.62
CA PHE A 48 -9.85 3.37 -4.53
C PHE A 48 -10.10 2.07 -3.78
N VAL A 49 -9.88 0.94 -4.46
CA VAL A 49 -10.12 -0.39 -3.90
C VAL A 49 -8.81 -1.01 -3.43
N ARG A 50 -8.73 -1.32 -2.14
CA ARG A 50 -7.67 -2.17 -1.59
C ARG A 50 -8.09 -3.64 -1.68
N LEU A 51 -7.20 -4.48 -2.16
CA LEU A 51 -7.38 -5.92 -2.11
C LEU A 51 -6.98 -6.43 -0.73
N LYS A 52 -7.93 -7.10 -0.08
CA LYS A 52 -7.67 -7.88 1.13
C LYS A 52 -7.51 -9.34 0.78
N TYR A 53 -6.63 -10.03 1.49
CA TYR A 53 -6.31 -11.43 1.23
C TYR A 53 -6.02 -12.21 2.52
N THR A 54 -5.98 -13.52 2.40
CA THR A 54 -5.55 -14.40 3.50
C THR A 54 -4.07 -14.16 3.81
N THR A 55 -3.79 -13.60 4.98
CA THR A 55 -2.41 -13.34 5.43
C THR A 55 -1.75 -14.64 5.87
N ALA A 56 -0.63 -14.98 5.23
CA ALA A 56 0.17 -16.15 5.55
C ALA A 56 0.74 -16.10 6.99
N PRO A 57 1.04 -17.26 7.61
CA PRO A 57 1.62 -17.30 8.96
C PRO A 57 2.90 -16.47 9.05
N GLY A 58 2.98 -15.56 10.03
CA GLY A 58 4.10 -14.63 10.21
C GLY A 58 3.86 -13.21 9.67
N GLY A 59 2.86 -13.03 8.80
CA GLY A 59 2.50 -11.72 8.21
C GLY A 59 1.61 -10.86 9.09
N TYR A 60 1.54 -11.11 10.39
CA TYR A 60 0.70 -10.35 11.31
C TYR A 60 1.53 -9.34 12.08
N TRP A 61 1.23 -8.06 11.88
CA TRP A 61 1.96 -6.95 12.49
C TRP A 61 1.54 -6.70 13.95
N TYR A 62 2.12 -5.66 14.57
CA TYR A 62 1.79 -5.27 15.94
C TYR A 62 0.27 -5.15 16.15
N GLY A 63 -0.26 -5.77 17.20
CA GLY A 63 -1.70 -5.83 17.47
C GLY A 63 -2.47 -6.87 16.65
N GLY A 64 -1.78 -7.78 15.95
CA GLY A 64 -2.39 -8.85 15.15
C GLY A 64 -2.99 -8.37 13.83
N TRP A 65 -2.53 -7.23 13.32
CA TRP A 65 -3.04 -6.67 12.08
C TRP A 65 -2.61 -7.54 10.90
N PRO A 66 -3.52 -7.89 9.97
CA PRO A 66 -3.14 -8.63 8.78
C PRO A 66 -2.19 -7.79 7.91
N ALA A 67 -1.36 -8.46 7.10
CA ALA A 67 -0.35 -7.81 6.28
C ALA A 67 -0.97 -6.76 5.34
N TRP A 68 -2.03 -7.13 4.63
CA TRP A 68 -2.79 -6.23 3.76
C TRP A 68 -3.38 -5.01 4.49
N GLY A 69 -3.49 -5.05 5.83
CA GLY A 69 -3.97 -3.95 6.65
C GLY A 69 -2.94 -2.84 6.86
N HIS A 70 -1.72 -2.97 6.33
CA HIS A 70 -0.64 -2.00 6.52
C HIS A 70 -1.03 -0.60 6.00
N GLY A 71 -1.04 0.39 6.88
CA GLY A 71 -1.42 1.77 6.52
C GLY A 71 -2.92 1.98 6.30
N TYR A 72 -3.73 0.91 6.33
CA TYR A 72 -5.17 1.00 6.11
C TYR A 72 -5.88 1.77 7.23
N PRO A 73 -6.87 2.63 6.93
CA PRO A 73 -7.21 3.16 5.59
C PRO A 73 -6.49 4.49 5.30
N LEU A 74 -5.59 4.93 6.19
CA LEU A 74 -5.03 6.27 6.18
C LEU A 74 -4.15 6.52 4.94
N ALA A 75 -3.44 5.49 4.46
CA ALA A 75 -2.64 5.57 3.25
C ALA A 75 -3.51 5.95 2.04
N GLU A 76 -4.61 5.23 1.83
CA GLU A 76 -5.56 5.51 0.76
C GLU A 76 -6.25 6.85 0.92
N GLN A 77 -6.69 7.19 2.13
CA GLN A 77 -7.34 8.49 2.38
C GLN A 77 -6.41 9.65 2.04
N ASN A 78 -5.14 9.56 2.43
CA ASN A 78 -4.16 10.58 2.10
C ASN A 78 -3.91 10.65 0.59
N LEU A 79 -3.80 9.50 -0.09
CA LEU A 79 -3.67 9.46 -1.54
C LEU A 79 -4.90 10.08 -2.23
N MET A 80 -6.11 9.72 -1.83
CA MET A 80 -7.35 10.25 -2.41
C MET A 80 -7.53 11.73 -2.15
N ARG A 81 -7.10 12.25 -0.99
CA ARG A 81 -7.02 13.70 -0.75
C ARG A 81 -6.10 14.38 -1.75
N ILE A 82 -4.88 13.88 -1.92
CA ILE A 82 -3.93 14.42 -2.89
C ILE A 82 -4.52 14.37 -4.31
N MET A 83 -5.07 13.23 -4.72
CA MET A 83 -5.69 13.05 -6.04
C MET A 83 -6.86 14.01 -6.26
N ASN A 84 -7.69 14.24 -5.24
CA ASN A 84 -8.80 15.20 -5.33
C ASN A 84 -8.32 16.65 -5.43
N GLU A 85 -7.20 17.01 -4.81
CA GLU A 85 -6.63 18.36 -4.89
C GLU A 85 -5.94 18.64 -6.24
N VAL A 86 -5.31 17.62 -6.84
CA VAL A 86 -4.52 17.81 -8.07
C VAL A 86 -5.25 17.43 -9.35
N SER A 87 -6.41 16.79 -9.28
CA SER A 87 -7.15 16.30 -10.46
C SER A 87 -8.66 16.50 -10.36
N PHE A 88 -9.37 16.31 -11.47
CA PHE A 88 -10.84 16.34 -11.51
C PHE A 88 -11.49 14.95 -11.28
N LEU A 89 -10.76 14.01 -10.67
CA LEU A 89 -11.20 12.62 -10.46
C LEU A 89 -12.48 12.51 -9.61
N ASN A 90 -12.70 13.47 -8.69
CA ASN A 90 -13.80 13.46 -7.72
C ASN A 90 -13.98 12.11 -6.98
N PRO A 91 -12.90 11.57 -6.37
CA PRO A 91 -12.94 10.26 -5.72
C PRO A 91 -13.72 10.31 -4.40
N TYR A 92 -14.07 9.14 -3.87
CA TYR A 92 -14.31 9.02 -2.43
C TYR A 92 -12.99 9.24 -1.68
N VAL A 93 -13.04 10.06 -0.63
CA VAL A 93 -11.84 10.54 0.07
C VAL A 93 -11.69 9.91 1.45
N ASP A 94 -12.79 9.76 2.19
CA ASP A 94 -12.77 9.22 3.54
C ASP A 94 -13.17 7.73 3.58
N GLU A 95 -13.98 7.29 2.62
CA GLU A 95 -14.44 5.92 2.44
C GLU A 95 -13.56 5.16 1.45
N ILE A 96 -13.09 3.99 1.86
CA ILE A 96 -12.19 3.11 1.10
C ILE A 96 -12.78 1.71 1.11
N ASN A 97 -12.92 1.11 -0.07
CA ASN A 97 -13.41 -0.26 -0.18
C ASN A 97 -12.26 -1.27 -0.04
N ALA A 98 -12.48 -2.30 0.75
CA ALA A 98 -11.61 -3.47 0.86
C ALA A 98 -12.35 -4.71 0.32
N LEU A 99 -11.89 -5.26 -0.79
CA LEU A 99 -12.51 -6.41 -1.47
C LEU A 99 -11.53 -7.57 -1.57
N THR A 100 -12.01 -8.81 -1.53
CA THR A 100 -11.17 -9.94 -1.95
C THR A 100 -11.09 -9.95 -3.48
N LEU A 101 -10.06 -10.60 -4.01
CA LEU A 101 -9.85 -10.62 -5.45
C LEU A 101 -10.93 -11.41 -6.21
N ASP A 102 -11.51 -12.41 -5.56
CA ASP A 102 -12.63 -13.21 -6.08
C ASP A 102 -14.02 -12.64 -5.73
N ASP A 103 -14.09 -11.42 -5.16
CA ASP A 103 -15.34 -10.70 -4.97
C ASP A 103 -15.89 -10.23 -6.33
N PRO A 104 -17.11 -10.62 -6.74
CA PRO A 104 -17.68 -10.19 -8.01
C PRO A 104 -17.86 -8.67 -8.13
N GLU A 105 -17.96 -7.94 -7.03
CA GLU A 105 -18.04 -6.48 -7.05
C GLU A 105 -16.74 -5.81 -7.53
N LEU A 106 -15.59 -6.50 -7.45
CA LEU A 106 -14.30 -5.97 -7.91
C LEU A 106 -14.35 -5.55 -9.38
N PHE A 107 -15.10 -6.27 -10.22
CA PHE A 107 -15.24 -5.96 -11.66
C PHE A 107 -15.95 -4.63 -11.95
N ARG A 108 -16.48 -3.94 -10.92
CA ARG A 108 -17.02 -2.57 -11.05
C ARG A 108 -15.94 -1.49 -10.94
N TYR A 109 -14.73 -1.85 -10.51
CA TYR A 109 -13.64 -0.93 -10.23
C TYR A 109 -12.47 -1.23 -11.17
N PRO A 110 -12.03 -0.28 -12.01
CA PRO A 110 -10.99 -0.53 -13.02
C PRO A 110 -9.57 -0.55 -12.45
N ILE A 111 -9.38 -0.05 -11.23
CA ILE A 111 -8.08 -0.01 -10.54
C ILE A 111 -8.22 -0.68 -9.18
N ALA A 112 -7.32 -1.62 -8.90
CA ALA A 112 -7.16 -2.28 -7.61
C ALA A 112 -5.75 -2.06 -7.06
N TYR A 113 -5.61 -2.00 -5.75
CA TYR A 113 -4.34 -1.84 -5.05
C TYR A 113 -4.11 -2.97 -4.06
N ILE A 114 -2.93 -3.57 -4.08
CA ILE A 114 -2.53 -4.62 -3.14
C ILE A 114 -1.15 -4.31 -2.57
N ILE A 115 -0.97 -4.59 -1.28
CA ILE A 115 0.25 -4.28 -0.53
C ILE A 115 0.70 -5.51 0.27
N GLU A 116 2.00 -5.59 0.60
CA GLU A 116 2.58 -6.65 1.44
C GLU A 116 2.39 -8.05 0.82
N VAL A 117 2.50 -8.12 -0.51
CA VAL A 117 2.26 -9.34 -1.30
C VAL A 117 3.22 -10.49 -0.98
N ASP A 118 4.28 -10.24 -0.23
CA ASP A 118 5.15 -11.27 0.35
C ASP A 118 4.42 -12.16 1.37
N TRP A 119 3.27 -11.73 1.90
CA TRP A 119 2.42 -12.49 2.83
C TRP A 119 1.08 -12.92 2.22
N TRP A 120 0.91 -12.80 0.90
CA TRP A 120 -0.32 -13.16 0.22
C TRP A 120 -0.42 -14.68 0.05
N ALA A 121 -1.25 -15.35 0.85
CA ALA A 121 -1.55 -16.77 0.65
C ALA A 121 -2.65 -16.95 -0.42
N MET A 122 -2.29 -16.75 -1.70
CA MET A 122 -3.26 -16.70 -2.79
C MET A 122 -3.96 -18.05 -3.02
N THR A 123 -5.29 -18.04 -3.06
CA THR A 123 -6.10 -19.22 -3.40
C THR A 123 -6.18 -19.45 -4.91
N ASP A 124 -6.66 -20.62 -5.34
CA ASP A 124 -6.90 -20.87 -6.77
C ASP A 124 -8.09 -20.05 -7.31
N SER A 125 -9.09 -19.72 -6.47
CA SER A 125 -10.19 -18.83 -6.86
C SER A 125 -9.70 -17.41 -7.09
N GLU A 126 -8.84 -16.91 -6.21
CA GLU A 126 -8.17 -15.62 -6.37
C GLU A 126 -7.29 -15.63 -7.63
N ALA A 127 -6.45 -16.65 -7.86
CA ALA A 127 -5.63 -16.73 -9.08
C ALA A 127 -6.45 -16.63 -10.38
N ALA A 128 -7.57 -17.36 -10.44
CA ALA A 128 -8.48 -17.33 -11.59
C ALA A 128 -9.18 -15.97 -11.73
N ALA A 129 -9.57 -15.35 -10.62
CA ALA A 129 -10.17 -14.03 -10.61
C ALA A 129 -9.18 -12.93 -11.03
N LEU A 130 -7.91 -13.00 -10.60
CA LEU A 130 -6.86 -12.06 -11.01
C LEU A 130 -6.71 -12.06 -12.52
N ARG A 131 -6.59 -13.26 -13.09
CA ARG A 131 -6.48 -13.47 -14.53
C ARG A 131 -7.66 -12.83 -15.24
N ALA A 132 -8.87 -13.16 -14.83
CA ALA A 132 -10.08 -12.63 -15.45
C ALA A 132 -10.22 -11.11 -15.28
N TYR A 133 -9.73 -10.54 -14.17
CA TYR A 133 -9.73 -9.10 -13.92
C TYR A 133 -8.80 -8.37 -14.88
N ILE A 134 -7.54 -8.82 -14.99
CA ILE A 134 -6.54 -8.24 -15.89
C ILE A 134 -6.95 -8.42 -17.36
N GLU A 135 -7.37 -9.63 -17.77
CA GLU A 135 -7.82 -9.91 -19.16
C GLU A 135 -9.06 -9.11 -19.57
N LYS A 136 -9.80 -8.52 -18.61
CA LYS A 136 -10.94 -7.62 -18.88
C LYS A 136 -10.58 -6.13 -18.77
N GLY A 137 -9.28 -5.81 -18.68
CA GLY A 137 -8.77 -4.44 -18.63
C GLY A 137 -8.62 -3.86 -17.23
N GLY A 138 -8.71 -4.68 -16.18
CA GLY A 138 -8.41 -4.26 -14.82
C GLY A 138 -6.92 -3.95 -14.63
N PHE A 139 -6.62 -2.91 -13.85
CA PHE A 139 -5.26 -2.47 -13.56
C PHE A 139 -4.93 -2.68 -12.08
N VAL A 140 -3.84 -3.38 -11.77
CA VAL A 140 -3.44 -3.69 -10.39
C VAL A 140 -2.15 -2.96 -10.04
N ILE A 141 -2.21 -2.14 -8.99
CA ILE A 141 -1.04 -1.51 -8.37
C ILE A 141 -0.57 -2.42 -7.24
N VAL A 142 0.72 -2.79 -7.25
CA VAL A 142 1.33 -3.67 -6.25
C VAL A 142 2.45 -2.93 -5.54
N ASP A 143 2.43 -2.93 -4.21
CA ASP A 143 3.33 -2.11 -3.38
C ASP A 143 3.88 -2.88 -2.15
N ASP A 144 4.87 -2.28 -1.48
CA ASP A 144 5.59 -2.76 -0.29
C ASP A 144 6.37 -4.06 -0.50
N PHE A 145 7.15 -4.09 -1.58
CA PHE A 145 8.14 -5.14 -1.78
C PHE A 145 9.32 -4.98 -0.82
N LYS A 146 9.41 -5.88 0.16
CA LYS A 146 10.54 -5.94 1.08
C LYS A 146 11.68 -6.77 0.50
N PRO A 147 12.95 -6.31 0.57
CA PRO A 147 14.09 -7.17 0.29
C PRO A 147 14.07 -8.41 1.19
N ARG A 148 14.52 -9.58 0.69
CA ARG A 148 14.53 -10.90 1.39
C ARG A 148 15.14 -10.94 2.80
N ARG A 149 15.71 -9.84 3.31
CA ARG A 149 16.33 -9.74 4.66
C ARG A 149 15.94 -8.49 5.44
N PHE A 150 15.01 -7.66 4.93
CA PHE A 150 14.62 -6.45 5.65
C PHE A 150 13.89 -6.83 6.95
N ARG A 151 14.46 -6.42 8.09
CA ARG A 151 13.98 -6.72 9.46
C ARG A 151 13.75 -8.21 9.77
N GLY A 152 14.49 -9.11 9.11
CA GLY A 152 14.46 -10.54 9.44
C GLY A 152 13.18 -11.25 9.05
N GLY A 153 12.60 -10.95 7.87
CA GLY A 153 11.54 -11.76 7.26
C GLY A 153 11.85 -13.25 7.46
N PHE A 154 11.01 -13.92 8.26
CA PHE A 154 11.34 -15.21 8.83
C PHE A 154 11.03 -16.32 7.82
N GLY A 155 12.07 -16.92 7.24
CA GLY A 155 11.99 -18.24 6.59
C GLY A 155 12.18 -18.27 5.08
N ASP A 156 12.25 -19.49 4.53
CA ASP A 156 12.43 -19.77 3.10
C ASP A 156 11.10 -19.74 2.31
N GLY A 157 10.01 -19.23 2.92
CA GLY A 157 8.65 -19.21 2.38
C GLY A 157 8.09 -17.79 2.21
N PHE A 158 7.00 -17.47 2.92
CA PHE A 158 6.38 -16.14 2.95
C PHE A 158 7.25 -15.10 3.69
N GLY A 159 7.08 -13.83 3.37
CA GLY A 159 7.92 -12.73 3.87
C GLY A 159 9.21 -12.50 3.07
N SER A 160 9.35 -13.17 1.92
CA SER A 160 10.54 -13.16 1.07
C SER A 160 10.39 -12.28 -0.17
N GLY A 161 9.80 -11.09 -0.03
CA GLY A 161 9.80 -10.07 -1.08
C GLY A 161 9.16 -10.48 -2.41
N TRP A 162 9.82 -10.15 -3.51
CA TRP A 162 9.35 -10.34 -4.90
C TRP A 162 9.01 -11.78 -5.27
N ASP A 163 9.69 -12.77 -4.70
CA ASP A 163 9.63 -14.16 -5.17
C ASP A 163 8.24 -14.80 -4.93
N VAL A 164 7.60 -14.46 -3.81
CA VAL A 164 6.22 -14.92 -3.50
C VAL A 164 5.24 -14.37 -4.52
N PHE A 165 5.28 -13.05 -4.74
CA PHE A 165 4.43 -12.37 -5.71
C PHE A 165 4.64 -12.93 -7.12
N GLU A 166 5.89 -13.09 -7.57
CA GLU A 166 6.15 -13.63 -8.90
C GLU A 166 5.64 -15.07 -9.07
N ALA A 167 5.75 -15.91 -8.03
CA ALA A 167 5.22 -17.27 -8.04
C ALA A 167 3.69 -17.28 -8.15
N ASP A 168 3.01 -16.40 -7.42
CA ASP A 168 1.55 -16.25 -7.50
C ASP A 168 1.11 -15.71 -8.85
N MET A 169 1.82 -14.72 -9.40
CA MET A 169 1.55 -14.20 -10.73
C MET A 169 1.73 -15.26 -11.83
N LYS A 170 2.68 -16.19 -11.68
CA LYS A 170 2.81 -17.35 -12.60
C LYS A 170 1.64 -18.32 -12.50
N ARG A 171 0.93 -18.39 -11.36
CA ARG A 171 -0.30 -19.20 -11.23
C ARG A 171 -1.47 -18.55 -11.97
N ALA A 172 -1.62 -17.24 -11.83
CA ALA A 172 -2.68 -16.48 -12.50
C ALA A 172 -2.42 -16.30 -14.01
N LEU A 173 -1.19 -15.94 -14.37
CA LEU A 173 -0.74 -15.59 -15.72
C LEU A 173 0.57 -16.33 -16.05
N PRO A 174 0.51 -17.62 -16.43
CA PRO A 174 1.72 -18.46 -16.59
C PRO A 174 2.71 -17.99 -17.65
N SER A 175 2.25 -17.24 -18.66
CA SER A 175 3.08 -16.68 -19.73
C SER A 175 3.61 -15.29 -19.43
N ALA A 176 3.13 -14.62 -18.38
CA ALA A 176 3.43 -13.24 -18.14
C ALA A 176 4.90 -12.99 -17.78
N ARG A 177 5.43 -11.87 -18.26
CA ARG A 177 6.79 -11.46 -17.98
C ARG A 177 6.80 -10.09 -17.33
N PHE A 178 7.48 -9.98 -16.19
CA PHE A 178 7.74 -8.67 -15.61
C PHE A 178 8.93 -8.02 -16.30
N VAL A 179 8.78 -6.75 -16.64
CA VAL A 179 9.85 -5.93 -17.21
C VAL A 179 10.12 -4.74 -16.29
N ASP A 180 11.40 -4.47 -16.05
CA ASP A 180 11.80 -3.25 -15.35
C ASP A 180 11.52 -2.05 -16.27
N LEU A 181 10.81 -1.06 -15.74
CA LEU A 181 10.46 0.17 -16.45
C LEU A 181 11.53 1.23 -16.22
N ASP A 182 11.88 1.96 -17.28
CA ASP A 182 12.66 3.18 -17.17
C ASP A 182 11.77 4.42 -17.28
N ALA A 183 12.33 5.59 -16.97
CA ALA A 183 11.59 6.84 -16.90
C ALA A 183 10.89 7.23 -18.20
N SER A 184 11.33 6.72 -19.37
CA SER A 184 10.69 7.00 -20.66
C SER A 184 9.34 6.30 -20.85
N HIS A 185 8.99 5.34 -19.98
CA HIS A 185 7.74 4.62 -20.10
C HIS A 185 6.53 5.57 -19.93
N PRO A 186 5.50 5.51 -20.80
CA PRO A 186 4.38 6.45 -20.79
C PRO A 186 3.64 6.59 -19.46
N ILE A 187 3.66 5.56 -18.61
CA ILE A 187 3.05 5.61 -17.26
C ILE A 187 3.59 6.75 -16.40
N PHE A 188 4.86 7.13 -16.58
CA PHE A 188 5.53 8.20 -15.85
C PHE A 188 5.25 9.60 -16.42
N HIS A 189 4.45 9.67 -17.48
CA HIS A 189 4.07 10.88 -18.22
C HIS A 189 2.54 10.99 -18.40
N SER A 190 1.75 10.13 -17.75
CA SER A 190 0.28 10.10 -17.90
C SER A 190 -0.42 11.30 -17.25
N PHE A 191 0.23 11.99 -16.31
CA PHE A 191 -0.34 13.15 -15.61
C PHE A 191 0.72 14.17 -15.20
N PHE A 192 1.74 13.71 -14.46
CA PHE A 192 2.95 14.47 -14.19
C PHE A 192 4.07 14.00 -15.09
N GLU A 193 5.08 14.85 -15.30
CA GLU A 193 6.32 14.49 -15.99
C GLU A 193 7.36 14.00 -14.97
N ILE A 194 7.76 12.74 -15.06
CA ILE A 194 8.74 12.12 -14.16
C ILE A 194 9.92 11.59 -14.98
N ASP A 195 10.90 12.48 -15.25
CA ASP A 195 12.06 12.16 -16.09
C ASP A 195 13.12 11.28 -15.39
N ARG A 196 13.00 11.09 -14.06
CA ARG A 196 13.95 10.32 -13.27
C ARG A 196 13.23 9.59 -12.13
N LEU A 197 13.53 8.31 -11.98
CA LEU A 197 12.90 7.45 -10.96
C LEU A 197 13.57 7.52 -9.59
N ASP A 198 14.75 8.14 -9.49
CA ASP A 198 15.55 8.25 -8.25
C ASP A 198 15.27 9.54 -7.45
N ILE A 199 14.20 10.26 -7.77
CA ILE A 199 13.86 11.55 -7.16
C ILE A 199 13.08 11.41 -5.84
N ILE A 200 12.49 10.23 -5.59
CA ILE A 200 11.68 9.98 -4.40
C ILE A 200 12.56 9.40 -3.29
N PRO A 201 12.74 10.11 -2.16
CA PRO A 201 13.52 9.59 -1.05
C PRO A 201 12.83 8.37 -0.44
N GLN A 202 13.59 7.30 -0.24
CA GLN A 202 13.10 6.08 0.40
C GLN A 202 13.13 6.23 1.92
N ALA A 203 11.98 6.08 2.58
CA ALA A 203 11.86 6.28 4.03
C ALA A 203 12.42 5.12 4.87
N TYR A 204 12.29 3.87 4.38
CA TYR A 204 12.58 2.67 5.18
C TYR A 204 13.61 1.73 4.55
N ILE A 205 13.59 1.58 3.22
CA ILE A 205 14.47 0.67 2.48
C ILE A 205 15.36 1.49 1.57
N ALA A 206 16.64 1.63 1.93
CA ALA A 206 17.61 2.32 1.09
C ALA A 206 17.89 1.52 -0.19
N GLY A 207 17.96 2.21 -1.33
CA GLY A 207 18.26 1.60 -2.62
C GLY A 207 17.73 2.45 -3.77
N ARG A 208 18.09 2.05 -5.00
CA ARG A 208 17.48 2.60 -6.20
C ARG A 208 16.08 1.98 -6.33
N PRO A 209 15.00 2.76 -6.46
CA PRO A 209 13.68 2.20 -6.69
C PRO A 209 13.64 1.47 -8.04
N ILE A 210 12.92 0.36 -8.06
CA ILE A 210 12.67 -0.43 -9.27
C ILE A 210 11.16 -0.43 -9.47
N PHE A 211 10.73 -0.04 -10.67
CA PHE A 211 9.35 -0.11 -11.09
C PHE A 211 9.24 -1.23 -12.12
N ARG A 212 8.26 -2.12 -11.95
CA ARG A 212 8.04 -3.24 -12.85
C ARG A 212 6.65 -3.18 -13.45
N GLY A 213 6.55 -3.52 -14.74
CA GLY A 213 5.30 -3.65 -15.46
C GLY A 213 5.10 -5.07 -15.98
N LEU A 214 3.83 -5.42 -16.19
CA LEU A 214 3.36 -6.61 -16.88
C LEU A 214 2.28 -6.13 -17.85
N PHE A 215 2.32 -6.60 -19.09
CA PHE A 215 1.45 -6.13 -20.18
C PHE A 215 0.75 -7.30 -20.86
N GLU A 216 -0.33 -7.03 -21.60
CA GLU A 216 -1.19 -8.05 -22.23
C GLU A 216 -0.43 -8.95 -23.24
N ASP A 217 0.74 -8.54 -23.74
CA ASP A 217 1.48 -9.23 -24.81
C ASP A 217 3.01 -9.30 -24.58
N ASN A 218 3.50 -9.40 -23.33
CA ASN A 218 4.95 -9.36 -23.06
C ASN A 218 5.60 -10.69 -22.61
#